data_AF-A0A8T4WWW4-F1
#
_entry.id   AF-A0A8T4WWW4-F1
#
_cell.length_a   1.000
_cell.length_b   1.000
_cell.length_c   1.000
_cell.angle_alpha   90.00
_cell.angle_beta   90.00
_cell.angle_gamma   90.00
#
_symmetry.space_group_name_H-M   'P 1'
#
loop_
_entity.id
_entity.type
_entity.pdbx_description
1 polymer ?
#
loop_
_entity_poly.entity_id
_entity_poly.type
_entity_poly.pdbx_seq_one_letter_code
_entity_poly.pdbx_strand_id
1 'polypeptide(L)'
;MPIKNFELKAIDAERYSQKRESRDNIRIDHNSSVTKIEKIDDKTNSIEFRFTANYSGMGMIKLEGNLHLLGKHPKLAKRWRKKNDMPNEVAQEIHSTIIKNCLPQAVIVARDIQLPPPIPLPEVNVPDGENSTKPSKDGMEVA
;
A
#
# COMPACT_ATOMS: atom_id res chain seq x y z
N MET A 1 16.92 -8.74 -8.50
CA MET A 1 16.87 -10.08 -9.15
C MET A 1 15.57 -10.15 -9.96
N PRO A 2 15.34 -11.09 -10.89
CA PRO A 2 14.06 -11.12 -11.59
C PRO A 2 13.05 -11.94 -10.79
N ILE A 3 11.98 -11.28 -10.37
CA ILE A 3 10.77 -11.96 -9.90
C ILE A 3 10.09 -12.53 -11.14
N LYS A 4 9.95 -13.86 -11.17
CA LYS A 4 9.48 -14.60 -12.36
C LYS A 4 7.96 -14.62 -12.45
N ASN A 5 7.30 -14.64 -11.31
CA ASN A 5 5.84 -14.75 -11.21
C ASN A 5 5.32 -14.05 -9.96
N PHE A 6 4.10 -13.54 -10.04
CA PHE A 6 3.33 -12.99 -8.92
C PHE A 6 1.88 -13.46 -9.08
N GLU A 7 1.36 -14.09 -8.04
CA GLU A 7 0.03 -14.68 -8.04
C GLU A 7 -0.71 -14.32 -6.74
N LEU A 8 -1.95 -13.84 -6.89
CA LEU A 8 -2.82 -13.53 -5.78
C LEU A 8 -3.74 -14.72 -5.53
N LYS A 9 -3.72 -15.26 -4.30
CA LYS A 9 -4.48 -16.44 -3.91
C LYS A 9 -5.81 -16.09 -3.24
N ALA A 10 -5.83 -15.03 -2.43
CA ALA A 10 -7.02 -14.64 -1.68
C ALA A 10 -7.10 -13.12 -1.50
N ILE A 11 -8.35 -12.65 -1.51
CA ILE A 11 -8.74 -11.29 -1.17
C ILE A 11 -9.80 -11.41 -0.08
N ASP A 12 -9.56 -10.75 1.04
CA ASP A 12 -10.48 -10.66 2.15
C ASP A 12 -10.59 -9.19 2.55
N ALA A 13 -11.81 -8.68 2.64
CA ALA A 13 -12.05 -7.27 2.81
C ALA A 13 -13.29 -7.06 3.66
N GLU A 14 -13.13 -6.31 4.74
CA GLU A 14 -14.18 -6.03 5.71
C GLU A 14 -14.30 -4.53 5.91
N ARG A 15 -15.53 -4.02 5.83
CA ARG A 15 -15.86 -2.67 6.28
C ARG A 15 -16.70 -2.76 7.54
N TYR A 16 -16.20 -2.17 8.61
CA TYR A 16 -16.90 -2.07 9.88
C TYR A 16 -17.93 -0.95 9.80
N SER A 17 -19.18 -1.24 10.14
CA SER A 17 -20.23 -0.24 10.27
C SER A 17 -20.04 0.51 11.59
N GLN A 18 -19.24 1.57 11.58
CA GLN A 18 -19.18 2.53 12.69
C GLN A 18 -19.89 3.82 12.27
N LYS A 19 -20.93 4.18 13.03
CA LYS A 19 -21.73 5.40 12.84
C LYS A 19 -20.83 6.63 12.95
N ARG A 20 -20.47 7.24 11.81
CA ARG A 20 -20.30 8.68 11.60
C ARG A 20 -19.55 9.49 12.68
N GLU A 21 -18.64 8.92 13.45
CA GLU A 21 -17.77 9.68 14.34
C GLU A 21 -16.58 10.20 13.52
N SER A 22 -16.58 11.53 13.34
CA SER A 22 -15.53 12.40 12.78
C SER A 22 -14.57 11.79 11.74
N ARG A 23 -14.79 12.17 10.48
CA ARG A 23 -14.02 11.76 9.29
C ARG A 23 -12.60 12.33 9.22
N ASP A 24 -12.11 12.99 10.27
CA ASP A 24 -11.03 13.97 10.09
C ASP A 24 -9.62 13.40 10.32
N ASN A 25 -9.46 12.14 10.75
CA ASN A 25 -8.13 11.55 10.84
C ASN A 25 -8.12 10.02 10.77
N ILE A 26 -8.53 9.47 9.63
CA ILE A 26 -8.45 8.03 9.39
C ILE A 26 -6.98 7.66 9.19
N ARG A 27 -6.41 6.97 10.17
CA ARG A 27 -5.10 6.33 10.02
C ARG A 27 -5.21 5.09 9.16
N ILE A 28 -4.41 5.05 8.09
CA ILE A 28 -4.28 3.92 7.19
C ILE A 28 -2.85 3.38 7.32
N ASP A 29 -2.71 2.14 7.79
CA ASP A 29 -1.42 1.48 7.92
C ASP A 29 -1.30 0.35 6.88
N HIS A 30 -0.17 0.32 6.17
CA HIS A 30 0.19 -0.79 5.29
C HIS A 30 1.19 -1.71 5.97
N ASN A 31 0.88 -3.00 5.99
CA ASN A 31 1.81 -4.02 6.40
C ASN A 31 2.01 -5.03 5.26
N SER A 32 3.26 -5.45 5.05
CA SER A 32 3.57 -6.59 4.21
C SER A 32 4.45 -7.54 5.01
N SER A 33 4.09 -8.82 4.99
CA SER A 33 4.78 -9.87 5.73
C SER A 33 5.00 -11.07 4.84
N VAL A 34 6.16 -11.71 4.98
CA VAL A 34 6.46 -12.99 4.35
C VAL A 34 6.03 -14.07 5.31
N THR A 35 5.10 -14.93 4.89
CA THR A 35 4.54 -16.00 5.73
C THR A 35 5.31 -17.30 5.56
N LYS A 36 5.82 -17.57 4.35
CA LYS A 36 6.52 -18.81 4.03
C LYS A 36 7.55 -18.62 2.92
N ILE A 37 8.65 -19.34 3.00
CA ILE A 37 9.62 -19.47 1.91
C ILE A 37 9.89 -20.95 1.66
N GLU A 38 9.64 -21.39 0.43
CA GLU A 38 9.87 -22.76 -0.02
C GLU A 38 10.72 -22.80 -1.28
N LYS A 39 11.56 -23.82 -1.39
CA LYS A 39 12.35 -24.04 -2.59
C LYS A 39 11.49 -24.82 -3.58
N ILE A 40 11.30 -24.29 -4.79
CA ILE A 40 10.61 -24.99 -5.89
C ILE A 40 11.62 -25.85 -6.64
N ASP A 41 12.73 -25.24 -7.06
CA ASP A 41 13.82 -25.89 -7.80
C ASP A 41 15.18 -25.32 -7.36
N ASP A 42 16.29 -25.76 -7.96
CA ASP A 42 17.65 -25.32 -7.58
C ASP A 42 17.92 -23.82 -7.70
N LYS A 43 17.11 -23.10 -8.47
CA LYS A 43 17.27 -21.67 -8.77
C LYS A 43 16.07 -20.82 -8.35
N THR A 44 14.94 -21.44 -8.00
CA THR A 44 13.67 -20.76 -7.74
C THR A 44 13.15 -21.04 -6.33
N ASN A 45 12.81 -19.97 -5.61
CA ASN A 45 12.09 -20.06 -4.33
C ASN A 45 10.68 -19.47 -4.49
N SER A 46 9.67 -20.16 -3.96
CA SER A 46 8.33 -19.63 -3.73
C SER A 46 8.28 -18.89 -2.42
N ILE A 47 7.66 -17.71 -2.42
CA ILE A 47 7.54 -16.84 -1.26
C ILE A 47 6.07 -16.54 -1.10
N GLU A 48 5.46 -17.07 -0.05
CA GLU A 48 4.10 -16.73 0.34
C GLU A 48 4.12 -15.46 1.18
N PHE A 49 3.17 -14.58 0.90
CA PHE A 49 3.09 -13.28 1.55
C PHE A 49 1.66 -12.96 1.96
N ARG A 50 1.57 -12.04 2.92
CA ARG A 50 0.34 -11.37 3.31
C ARG A 50 0.58 -9.87 3.28
N PHE A 51 -0.28 -9.17 2.57
CA PHE A 51 -0.41 -7.73 2.59
C PHE A 51 -1.68 -7.34 3.35
N THR A 52 -1.61 -6.26 4.12
CA THR A 52 -2.77 -5.74 4.85
C THR A 52 -2.79 -4.22 4.78
N ALA A 53 -3.93 -3.66 4.39
CA ALA A 53 -4.27 -2.25 4.57
C ALA A 53 -5.31 -2.15 5.68
N ASN A 54 -4.92 -1.57 6.81
CA ASN A 54 -5.78 -1.43 7.98
C ASN A 54 -6.28 0.00 8.10
N TYR A 55 -7.60 0.17 8.21
CA TYR A 55 -8.25 1.46 8.37
C TYR A 55 -8.76 1.56 9.81
N SER A 56 -8.12 2.41 10.62
CA SER A 56 -8.43 2.54 12.04
C SER A 56 -9.93 2.71 12.28
N GLY A 57 -10.56 1.71 12.89
CA GLY A 57 -12.00 1.70 13.22
C GLY A 57 -12.97 1.54 12.05
N MET A 58 -12.51 1.48 10.79
CA MET A 58 -13.40 1.45 9.62
C MET A 58 -13.39 0.14 8.83
N GLY A 59 -12.30 -0.62 8.88
CA GLY A 59 -12.21 -1.84 8.10
C GLY A 59 -10.79 -2.28 7.83
N MET A 60 -10.65 -3.36 7.07
CA MET A 60 -9.37 -3.88 6.63
C MET A 60 -9.47 -4.54 5.27
N ILE A 61 -8.36 -4.54 4.54
CA ILE A 61 -8.17 -5.31 3.31
C ILE A 61 -6.94 -6.19 3.52
N LYS A 62 -7.11 -7.49 3.34
CA LYS A 62 -6.05 -8.51 3.44
C LYS A 62 -5.93 -9.22 2.09
N LEU A 63 -4.71 -9.20 1.55
CA LEU A 63 -4.35 -9.84 0.30
C LEU A 63 -3.31 -10.90 0.59
N GLU A 64 -3.54 -12.13 0.13
CA GLU A 64 -2.61 -13.24 0.29
C GLU A 64 -2.23 -13.80 -1.07
N GLY A 65 -0.96 -14.18 -1.23
CA GLY A 65 -0.46 -14.65 -2.50
C GLY A 65 0.93 -15.26 -2.41
N ASN A 66 1.49 -15.56 -3.57
CA ASN A 66 2.83 -16.09 -3.72
C ASN A 66 3.57 -15.37 -4.85
N LEU A 67 4.88 -15.28 -4.70
CA LEU A 67 5.77 -14.82 -5.76
C LEU A 67 6.95 -15.78 -5.92
N HIS A 68 7.47 -15.87 -7.14
CA HIS A 68 8.59 -16.75 -7.45
C HIS A 68 9.85 -15.92 -7.66
N LEU A 69 10.83 -16.11 -6.77
CA LEU A 69 12.12 -15.45 -6.81
C LEU A 69 13.16 -16.36 -7.48
N LEU A 70 13.73 -15.90 -8.59
CA LEU A 70 14.85 -16.55 -9.27
C LEU A 70 16.17 -16.04 -8.68
N GLY A 71 17.02 -16.91 -8.13
CA GLY A 71 18.26 -16.42 -7.52
C GLY A 71 19.27 -17.44 -7.00
N LYS A 72 20.49 -16.93 -6.82
CA LYS A 72 21.71 -17.63 -6.34
C LYS A 72 21.71 -17.96 -4.83
N HIS A 73 20.57 -17.87 -4.16
CA HIS A 73 20.46 -18.16 -2.73
C HIS A 73 19.70 -19.47 -2.50
N PRO A 74 20.27 -20.64 -2.87
CA PRO A 74 19.64 -21.94 -2.61
C PRO A 74 19.50 -22.22 -1.11
N LYS A 75 20.17 -21.43 -0.27
CA LYS A 75 20.09 -21.48 1.19
C LYS A 75 19.05 -20.51 1.78
N LEU A 76 18.36 -19.68 0.99
CA LEU A 76 17.38 -18.71 1.51
C LEU A 76 16.25 -19.40 2.28
N ALA A 77 15.61 -20.40 1.67
CA ALA A 77 14.57 -21.20 2.33
C ALA A 77 15.09 -21.87 3.62
N LYS A 78 16.34 -22.37 3.62
CA LYS A 78 16.97 -22.97 4.80
C LYS A 78 17.26 -21.94 5.90
N ARG A 79 17.71 -20.73 5.54
CA ARG A 79 17.98 -19.64 6.48
C ARG A 79 16.67 -19.15 7.11
N TRP A 80 15.65 -18.92 6.29
CA TRP A 80 14.32 -18.52 6.73
C TRP A 80 13.74 -19.52 7.72
N ARG A 81 13.73 -20.82 7.40
CA ARG A 81 13.23 -21.86 8.31
C ARG A 81 13.95 -21.93 9.66
N LYS A 82 15.24 -21.55 9.72
CA LYS A 82 16.04 -21.60 10.94
C LYS A 82 15.94 -20.34 11.80
N LYS A 83 15.81 -19.17 11.17
CA LYS A 83 15.97 -17.87 11.85
C LYS A 83 14.86 -16.86 11.57
N ASN A 84 13.89 -17.18 10.70
CA ASN A 84 12.93 -16.23 10.13
C ASN A 84 13.61 -14.94 9.63
N ASP A 85 14.76 -15.13 8.99
CA ASP A 85 15.64 -14.05 8.59
C ASP A 85 16.07 -14.24 7.14
N MET A 86 16.23 -13.12 6.44
CA MET A 86 16.65 -13.04 5.04
C MET A 86 17.56 -11.83 4.84
N PRO A 87 18.45 -11.85 3.83
CA PRO A 87 19.27 -10.67 3.51
C PRO A 87 18.40 -9.43 3.25
N ASN A 88 18.83 -8.27 3.75
CA ASN A 88 18.08 -7.01 3.62
C ASN A 88 17.76 -6.66 2.15
N GLU A 89 18.69 -6.91 1.23
CA GLU A 89 18.49 -6.70 -0.21
C GLU A 89 17.31 -7.53 -0.75
N VAL A 90 17.23 -8.80 -0.33
CA VAL A 90 16.15 -9.73 -0.74
C VAL A 90 14.82 -9.29 -0.11
N ALA A 91 14.83 -8.91 1.17
CA ALA A 91 13.65 -8.40 1.85
C ALA A 91 13.11 -7.15 1.14
N GLN A 92 13.97 -6.17 0.88
CA GLN A 92 13.58 -4.92 0.23
C GLN A 92 12.95 -5.17 -1.14
N GLU A 93 13.51 -6.07 -1.94
CA GLU A 93 12.99 -6.44 -3.25
C GLU A 93 11.61 -7.12 -3.17
N ILE A 94 11.45 -8.07 -2.24
CA ILE A 94 10.19 -8.77 -1.98
C ILE A 94 9.11 -7.78 -1.53
N HIS A 95 9.38 -7.00 -0.48
CA HIS A 95 8.42 -6.04 0.08
C HIS A 95 8.05 -4.96 -0.96
N SER A 96 9.01 -4.44 -1.71
CA SER A 96 8.74 -3.48 -2.78
C SER A 96 7.82 -4.07 -3.85
N THR A 97 7.99 -5.35 -4.17
CA THR A 97 7.17 -6.00 -5.20
C THR A 97 5.77 -6.31 -4.71
N ILE A 98 5.64 -6.78 -3.46
CA ILE A 98 4.33 -6.95 -2.81
C ILE A 98 3.58 -5.63 -2.83
N ILE A 99 4.19 -4.53 -2.37
CA ILE A 99 3.56 -3.21 -2.33
C ILE A 99 3.14 -2.75 -3.73
N LYS A 100 4.02 -2.85 -4.73
CA LYS A 100 3.73 -2.42 -6.12
C LYS A 100 2.55 -3.16 -6.76
N ASN A 101 2.37 -4.45 -6.44
CA ASN A 101 1.29 -5.26 -7.01
C ASN A 101 0.01 -5.22 -6.16
N CYS A 102 0.14 -5.19 -4.83
CA CYS A 102 -0.99 -5.23 -3.91
C CYS A 102 -1.67 -3.86 -3.73
N LEU A 103 -0.93 -2.74 -3.77
CA LEU A 103 -1.55 -1.41 -3.58
C LEU A 103 -2.62 -1.11 -4.64
N PRO A 104 -2.39 -1.29 -5.96
CA PRO A 104 -3.43 -1.06 -6.96
C PRO A 104 -4.66 -1.94 -6.75
N GLN A 105 -4.47 -3.21 -6.38
CA GLN A 105 -5.57 -4.13 -6.09
C GLN A 105 -6.36 -3.67 -4.86
N ALA A 106 -5.67 -3.24 -3.80
CA ALA A 106 -6.29 -2.71 -2.60
C ALA A 106 -7.10 -1.44 -2.88
N VAL A 107 -6.70 -0.57 -3.82
CA VAL A 107 -7.49 0.60 -4.25
C VAL A 107 -8.82 0.17 -4.89
N ILE A 108 -8.80 -0.84 -5.75
CA ILE A 108 -10.01 -1.36 -6.40
C ILE A 108 -10.95 -1.98 -5.36
N VAL A 109 -10.42 -2.83 -4.47
CA VAL A 109 -11.20 -3.45 -3.40
C VAL A 109 -11.77 -2.41 -2.45
N ALA A 110 -10.98 -1.41 -2.04
CA ALA A 110 -11.43 -0.31 -1.18
C ALA A 110 -12.62 0.44 -1.79
N ARG A 111 -12.55 0.73 -3.10
CA ARG A 111 -13.68 1.33 -3.83
C ARG A 111 -14.94 0.47 -3.73
N ASP A 112 -14.83 -0.83 -3.95
CA ASP A 112 -15.97 -1.74 -3.98
C ASP A 112 -16.64 -1.88 -2.60
N ILE A 113 -15.88 -1.82 -1.51
CA ILE A 113 -16.41 -1.82 -0.15
C ILE A 113 -16.59 -0.41 0.46
N GLN A 114 -16.45 0.65 -0.35
CA GLN A 114 -16.60 2.05 0.06
C GLN A 114 -15.68 2.49 1.22
N LEU A 115 -14.47 1.96 1.28
CA LEU A 115 -13.37 2.52 2.08
C LEU A 115 -12.64 3.60 1.27
N PRO A 116 -12.00 4.59 1.92
CA PRO A 116 -11.14 5.52 1.22
C PRO A 116 -9.97 4.77 0.55
N PRO A 117 -9.38 5.32 -0.52
CA PRO A 117 -8.19 4.74 -1.12
C PRO A 117 -7.10 4.55 -0.07
N PRO A 118 -6.39 3.41 -0.07
CA PRO A 118 -5.30 3.17 0.87
C PRO A 118 -4.08 4.07 0.60
N ILE A 119 -4.06 4.82 -0.50
CA ILE A 119 -2.96 5.72 -0.87
C ILE A 119 -3.33 7.18 -0.59
N PRO A 120 -2.36 8.04 -0.22
CA PRO A 120 -2.61 9.47 -0.12
C PRO A 120 -3.00 10.03 -1.48
N LEU A 121 -4.03 10.87 -1.49
CA LEU A 121 -4.45 11.57 -2.70
C LEU A 121 -3.53 12.77 -2.94
N PRO A 122 -3.18 13.08 -4.20
CA PRO A 122 -2.44 14.29 -4.51
C PRO A 122 -3.30 15.51 -4.18
N GLU A 123 -2.70 16.49 -3.51
CA GLU A 123 -3.32 17.80 -3.30
C GLU A 123 -3.19 18.64 -4.57
N VAL A 124 -4.32 19.12 -5.10
CA VAL A 124 -4.31 20.07 -6.22
C VAL A 124 -4.28 21.48 -5.63
N ASN A 125 -3.08 22.04 -5.54
CA ASN A 125 -2.93 23.46 -5.27
C ASN A 125 -3.14 24.22 -6.58
N VAL A 126 -4.33 24.80 -6.76
CA VAL A 126 -4.54 25.80 -7.80
C VAL A 126 -3.89 27.09 -7.30
N PRO A 127 -2.89 27.67 -7.99
CA PRO A 127 -2.40 28.99 -7.64
C PRO A 127 -3.56 29.97 -7.81
N ASP A 128 -3.94 30.66 -6.73
CA ASP A 128 -4.87 31.78 -6.82
C ASP A 128 -4.27 32.81 -7.78
N GLY A 129 -4.88 32.94 -8.97
CA GLY A 129 -4.47 33.92 -9.95
C GLY A 129 -4.62 35.32 -9.37
N GLU A 130 -3.53 36.08 -9.32
CA GLU A 130 -3.55 37.53 -9.25
C GLU A 130 -4.46 38.08 -10.36
N ASN A 131 -5.70 38.44 -10.03
CA ASN A 131 -6.46 39.53 -10.64
C ASN A 131 -7.85 39.66 -9.98
N SER A 132 -7.89 40.37 -8.86
CA SER A 132 -9.08 41.15 -8.50
C SER A 132 -8.67 42.61 -8.36
N THR A 133 -8.72 43.28 -9.50
CA THR A 133 -8.85 44.72 -9.73
C THR A 133 -9.37 45.47 -8.51
N LYS A 134 -8.55 46.34 -7.90
CA LYS A 134 -9.07 47.39 -7.01
C LYS A 134 -9.87 48.39 -7.86
N PRO A 135 -11.16 48.63 -7.59
CA PRO A 135 -11.83 49.79 -8.15
C PRO A 135 -11.36 51.02 -7.36
N SER A 136 -10.87 52.03 -8.07
CA SER A 136 -10.67 53.38 -7.56
C SER A 136 -11.99 53.95 -7.01
N LYS A 137 -11.96 54.49 -5.80
CA LYS A 137 -12.88 55.55 -5.38
C LYS A 137 -12.05 56.72 -4.86
N ASP A 138 -11.81 57.64 -5.78
CA ASP A 138 -11.65 59.04 -5.49
C ASP A 138 -12.97 59.55 -4.89
N GLY A 139 -12.88 60.36 -3.83
CA GLY A 139 -14.04 60.78 -3.05
C GLY A 139 -13.66 61.50 -1.76
N MET A 140 -13.20 62.74 -1.91
CA MET A 140 -13.55 63.93 -1.11
C MET A 140 -13.92 63.71 0.38
N GLU A 141 -13.12 64.23 1.31
CA GLU A 141 -13.59 65.29 2.23
C GLU A 141 -12.44 65.97 3.01
N VAL A 142 -12.64 67.26 3.19
CA VAL A 142 -11.81 68.29 3.82
C VAL A 142 -12.09 68.39 5.32
N ALA A 143 -11.06 68.62 6.14
CA ALA A 143 -11.10 69.43 7.36
C ALA A 143 -9.67 69.68 7.87
#